data_AF-A0A0K2W1T4-F1
#
_entry.id   AF-A0A0K2W1T4-F1
#
_cell.length_a   1.000
_cell.length_b   1.000
_cell.length_c   1.000
_cell.angle_alpha   90.00
_cell.angle_beta   90.00
_cell.angle_gamma   90.00
#
_symmetry.space_group_name_H-M   'P 1'
#
loop_
_entity.id
_entity.type
_entity.pdbx_description
1 polymer ?
#
loop_
_entity_poly.entity_id
_entity_poly.type
_entity_poly.pdbx_seq_one_letter_code
_entity_poly.pdbx_strand_id
1 'polypeptide(L)'
;MKRGLLFPGAVVVAAAIGLAMVRGAARAGTAEDYYPKRAWGSLEGGQMNTSLLVFRDLNRNGVYDLGDRPMSRVAVELERPNGSTIMRLTNAGGFANFRMSVTQRDFEVVDPGHYAFRVVPPPGYSVTTGNASQESDYVVSPGSPGDMIAKTTTHPVGLAADLTISGAVAAGSRVSLTGPGGVGAAAKIGPDGRFSAAVAPGEWLIDFSAGGATERRHVVVGAAPVVLSAFPGKGRPAVEPLPVEHVVGFDDLMTSPGVFEIPSGYGGLNWYNLVAMHQRFTDGPGYTNTTMSGEFIAYNSSGHPAQVFSDKPFDFAGAYFGAGWDDAEGETLVLEAWRGDELAYEDQLALSANGPVYFAADYRHITRLEIRTQHYWQAAIDDFAYRTGR
;
A
#
# COMPACT_ATOMS: atom_id res chain seq x y z
N MET A 1 37.19 -41.04 17.96
CA MET A 1 38.38 -41.84 17.58
C MET A 1 38.65 -41.66 16.10
N LYS A 2 39.91 -41.39 15.76
CA LYS A 2 40.47 -41.29 14.40
C LYS A 2 40.28 -42.58 13.59
N ARG A 3 40.16 -42.43 12.26
CA ARG A 3 40.90 -43.09 11.14
C ARG A 3 39.99 -43.06 9.91
N GLY A 4 40.41 -42.74 8.70
CA GLY A 4 41.73 -42.47 8.14
C GLY A 4 41.68 -42.70 6.62
N LEU A 5 42.15 -41.69 5.88
CA LEU A 5 42.64 -41.64 4.49
C LEU A 5 42.86 -42.96 3.74
N LEU A 6 42.59 -42.93 2.41
CA LEU A 6 43.54 -43.29 1.35
C LEU A 6 43.09 -42.67 0.00
N PHE A 7 43.83 -41.67 -0.49
CA PHE A 7 43.83 -41.24 -1.89
C PHE A 7 45.18 -41.65 -2.50
N PRO A 8 45.24 -42.19 -3.73
CA PRO A 8 46.50 -42.33 -4.43
C PRO A 8 46.90 -41.00 -5.07
N GLY A 9 48.14 -40.60 -4.82
CA GLY A 9 48.72 -39.36 -5.35
C GLY A 9 49.07 -39.46 -6.82
N ALA A 10 48.78 -38.39 -7.56
CA ALA A 10 49.45 -38.04 -8.80
C ALA A 10 50.28 -36.78 -8.53
N VAL A 11 51.60 -36.91 -8.65
CA VAL A 11 52.55 -35.79 -8.61
C VAL A 11 52.43 -35.04 -9.93
N VAL A 12 51.87 -33.83 -9.90
CA VAL A 12 51.94 -32.90 -11.03
C VAL A 12 53.12 -31.96 -10.77
N VAL A 13 54.21 -32.16 -11.52
CA VAL A 13 55.32 -31.22 -11.60
C VAL A 13 54.82 -30.01 -12.40
N ALA A 14 54.48 -28.93 -11.71
CA ALA A 14 54.16 -27.66 -12.34
C ALA A 14 55.45 -27.02 -12.85
N ALA A 15 55.68 -27.05 -14.16
CA ALA A 15 56.68 -26.23 -14.82
C ALA A 15 56.25 -24.76 -14.70
N ALA A 16 56.99 -23.96 -13.93
CA ALA A 16 56.80 -22.52 -13.87
C ALA A 16 57.24 -21.89 -15.19
N ILE A 17 56.30 -21.71 -16.12
CA ILE A 17 56.49 -20.84 -17.28
C ILE A 17 56.34 -19.42 -16.75
N GLY A 18 57.47 -18.70 -16.61
CA GLY A 18 57.47 -17.29 -16.28
C GLY A 18 56.76 -16.50 -17.37
N LEU A 19 55.50 -16.13 -17.13
CA LEU A 19 54.79 -15.18 -17.97
C LEU A 19 55.42 -13.80 -17.71
N ALA A 20 56.22 -13.32 -18.65
CA ALA A 20 56.73 -11.96 -18.60
C ALA A 20 55.53 -11.00 -18.57
N MET A 21 55.26 -10.41 -17.40
CA MET A 21 54.35 -9.26 -17.33
C MET A 21 55.01 -8.11 -18.07
N VAL A 22 54.64 -7.94 -19.33
CA VAL A 22 54.86 -6.68 -20.04
C VAL A 22 54.05 -5.64 -19.27
N ARG A 23 54.71 -4.90 -18.37
CA ARG A 23 54.17 -3.67 -17.80
C ARG A 23 54.11 -2.66 -18.93
N GLY A 24 53.04 -2.72 -19.73
CA GLY A 24 52.66 -1.62 -20.59
C GLY A 24 52.49 -0.40 -19.70
N ALA A 25 53.23 0.68 -19.97
CA ALA A 25 52.99 1.94 -19.31
C ALA A 25 51.51 2.30 -19.55
N ALA A 26 50.72 2.39 -18.48
CA ALA A 26 49.34 2.85 -18.56
C ALA A 26 49.37 4.28 -19.10
N ARG A 27 49.13 4.45 -20.40
CA ARG A 27 48.89 5.76 -20.99
C ARG A 27 47.48 6.16 -20.57
N ALA A 28 47.33 7.38 -20.04
CA ALA A 28 46.01 7.98 -19.92
C ALA A 28 45.37 7.97 -21.31
N GLY A 29 44.20 7.35 -21.42
CA GLY A 29 43.44 7.31 -22.66
C GLY A 29 43.04 8.71 -23.11
N THR A 30 42.67 8.84 -24.37
CA THR A 30 41.97 10.02 -24.85
C THR A 30 40.55 10.05 -24.28
N ALA A 31 39.88 11.20 -24.35
CA ALA A 31 38.47 11.28 -23.94
C ALA A 31 37.59 10.26 -24.71
N GLU A 32 37.95 9.91 -25.95
CA GLU A 32 37.23 8.94 -26.77
C GLU A 32 37.40 7.50 -26.25
N ASP A 33 38.54 7.19 -25.64
CA ASP A 33 38.79 5.89 -25.00
C ASP A 33 37.97 5.71 -23.72
N TYR A 34 37.70 6.81 -23.00
CA TYR A 34 36.91 6.80 -21.77
C TYR A 34 35.40 7.01 -22.00
N TYR A 35 35.04 7.66 -23.10
CA TYR A 35 33.67 7.98 -23.49
C TYR A 35 33.40 7.54 -24.94
N PRO A 36 33.51 6.23 -25.24
CA PRO A 36 33.32 5.74 -26.59
C PRO A 36 31.90 6.04 -27.08
N LYS A 37 31.78 6.51 -28.32
CA LYS A 37 30.48 6.64 -28.97
C LYS A 37 29.95 5.27 -29.34
N ARG A 38 28.65 5.06 -29.13
CA ARG A 38 27.97 3.83 -29.56
C ARG A 38 27.97 3.71 -31.08
N ALA A 39 28.28 2.52 -31.59
CA ALA A 39 28.02 2.16 -32.98
C ALA A 39 26.53 1.80 -33.12
N TRP A 40 25.84 2.40 -34.08
CA TRP A 40 24.42 2.16 -34.31
C TRP A 40 24.21 1.16 -35.45
N GLY A 41 23.17 0.31 -35.34
CA GLY A 41 22.71 -0.55 -36.43
C GLY A 41 23.02 -2.05 -36.31
N SER A 42 23.79 -2.47 -35.30
CA SER A 42 23.97 -3.88 -34.91
C SER A 42 23.12 -4.24 -33.69
N LEU A 43 22.87 -5.54 -33.50
CA LEU A 43 22.36 -6.04 -32.23
C LEU A 43 23.47 -5.92 -31.18
N GLU A 44 23.17 -5.32 -30.04
CA GLU A 44 24.15 -5.00 -29.00
C GLU A 44 24.03 -5.90 -27.76
N GLY A 45 23.10 -6.86 -27.75
CA GLY A 45 22.92 -7.74 -26.60
C GLY A 45 22.16 -7.08 -25.45
N GLY A 46 21.49 -5.97 -25.73
CA GLY A 46 20.94 -5.09 -24.71
C GLY A 46 19.70 -5.65 -24.00
N GLN A 47 19.33 -5.00 -22.89
CA GLN A 47 18.08 -5.23 -22.16
C GLN A 47 17.37 -3.92 -21.79
N MET A 48 16.04 -3.97 -21.72
CA MET A 48 15.22 -2.96 -21.03
C MET A 48 13.98 -3.59 -20.42
N ASN A 49 13.21 -2.84 -19.63
CA ASN A 49 11.87 -3.26 -19.24
C ASN A 49 10.84 -2.63 -20.17
N THR A 50 9.85 -3.42 -20.57
CA THR A 50 8.54 -2.87 -20.92
C THR A 50 7.66 -2.93 -19.67
N SER A 51 6.95 -1.84 -19.38
CA SER A 51 6.33 -1.66 -18.07
C SER A 51 4.94 -1.08 -18.18
N LEU A 52 4.02 -1.59 -17.37
CA LEU A 52 2.67 -1.04 -17.21
C LEU A 52 2.55 -0.44 -15.79
N LEU A 53 2.07 0.80 -15.72
CA LEU A 53 1.81 1.51 -14.46
C LEU A 53 0.36 1.26 -14.00
N VAL A 54 0.19 0.84 -12.75
CA VAL A 54 -1.10 0.82 -12.06
C VAL A 54 -1.08 1.83 -10.92
N PHE A 55 -2.15 2.62 -10.83
CA PHE A 55 -2.31 3.65 -9.81
C PHE A 55 -3.66 3.54 -9.10
N ARG A 56 -3.69 4.01 -7.85
CA ARG A 56 -4.91 4.28 -7.09
C ARG A 56 -5.47 5.60 -7.58
N ASP A 57 -6.60 5.52 -8.28
CA ASP A 57 -7.37 6.65 -8.77
C ASP A 57 -8.24 7.18 -7.61
N LEU A 58 -7.69 8.15 -6.87
CA LEU A 58 -8.30 8.58 -5.60
C LEU A 58 -9.55 9.43 -5.82
N ASN A 59 -9.62 10.17 -6.91
CA ASN A 59 -10.77 11.01 -7.25
C ASN A 59 -11.76 10.31 -8.20
N ARG A 60 -11.43 9.11 -8.68
CA ARG A 60 -12.26 8.21 -9.48
C ARG A 60 -12.61 8.77 -10.86
N ASN A 61 -11.75 9.62 -11.42
CA ASN A 61 -12.01 10.30 -12.70
C ASN A 61 -11.54 9.50 -13.93
N GLY A 62 -10.82 8.39 -13.73
CA GLY A 62 -10.27 7.56 -14.80
C GLY A 62 -9.07 8.18 -15.52
N VAL A 63 -8.37 9.13 -14.90
CA VAL A 63 -7.21 9.84 -15.43
C VAL A 63 -6.10 9.80 -14.39
N TYR A 64 -4.87 9.52 -14.81
CA TYR A 64 -3.72 9.60 -13.91
C TYR A 64 -3.31 11.07 -13.69
N ASP A 65 -3.56 11.60 -12.49
CA ASP A 65 -3.26 12.99 -12.14
C ASP A 65 -2.41 13.15 -10.85
N LEU A 66 -2.06 14.39 -10.48
CA LEU A 66 -1.13 14.68 -9.38
C LEU A 66 -1.63 14.20 -8.00
N GLY A 67 -2.92 13.97 -7.84
CA GLY A 67 -3.49 13.44 -6.59
C GLY A 67 -3.40 11.93 -6.47
N ASP A 68 -3.10 11.23 -7.57
CA ASP A 68 -3.09 9.78 -7.60
C ASP A 68 -1.80 9.17 -7.06
N ARG A 69 -1.92 7.92 -6.63
CA ARG A 69 -0.85 7.22 -5.94
C ARG A 69 -0.50 5.92 -6.66
N PRO A 70 0.76 5.45 -6.62
CA PRO A 70 1.08 4.11 -7.10
C PRO A 70 0.26 3.05 -6.35
N MET A 71 -0.04 1.94 -7.03
CA MET A 71 -0.62 0.75 -6.39
C MET A 71 0.34 -0.42 -6.50
N SER A 72 0.83 -0.88 -5.35
CA SER A 72 1.74 -2.01 -5.25
C SER A 72 0.98 -3.33 -5.25
N ARG A 73 1.63 -4.39 -5.73
CA ARG A 73 1.15 -5.79 -5.72
C ARG A 73 -0.15 -6.05 -6.50
N VAL A 74 -0.39 -5.28 -7.57
CA VAL A 74 -1.45 -5.58 -8.54
C VAL A 74 -0.94 -6.57 -9.58
N ALA A 75 -1.73 -7.59 -9.90
CA ALA A 75 -1.38 -8.57 -10.91
C ALA A 75 -1.57 -8.00 -12.32
N VAL A 76 -0.52 -8.12 -13.14
CA VAL A 76 -0.54 -7.78 -14.56
C VAL A 76 -0.12 -9.02 -15.35
N GLU A 77 -1.04 -9.53 -16.15
CA GLU A 77 -0.80 -10.62 -17.08
C GLU A 77 -0.29 -10.08 -18.42
N LEU A 78 0.64 -10.79 -19.03
CA LEU A 78 1.19 -10.55 -20.35
C LEU A 78 1.02 -11.81 -21.19
N GLU A 79 0.26 -11.72 -22.27
CA GLU A 79 0.17 -12.73 -23.33
C GLU A 79 1.24 -12.46 -24.40
N ARG A 80 1.97 -13.51 -24.77
CA ARG A 80 3.04 -13.47 -25.76
C ARG A 80 2.53 -13.84 -27.16
N PRO A 81 3.30 -13.58 -28.22
CA PRO A 81 2.93 -13.95 -29.60
C PRO A 81 2.64 -15.44 -29.80
N ASN A 82 3.19 -16.32 -28.96
CA ASN A 82 2.96 -17.77 -29.01
C ASN A 82 1.73 -18.23 -28.20
N GLY A 83 0.94 -17.31 -27.64
CA GLY A 83 -0.23 -17.57 -26.81
C GLY A 83 0.07 -17.97 -25.36
N SER A 84 1.34 -18.05 -24.96
CA SER A 84 1.70 -18.27 -23.55
C SER A 84 1.55 -17.00 -22.73
N THR A 85 1.14 -17.14 -21.48
CA THR A 85 0.99 -16.00 -20.55
C THR A 85 2.10 -15.97 -19.50
N ILE A 86 2.32 -14.80 -18.92
CA ILE A 86 3.11 -14.62 -17.70
C ILE A 86 2.49 -13.52 -16.85
N MET A 87 2.62 -13.63 -15.53
CA MET A 87 2.15 -12.62 -14.60
C MET A 87 3.32 -11.95 -13.86
N ARG A 88 3.20 -10.64 -13.65
CA ARG A 88 4.05 -9.85 -12.75
C ARG A 88 3.18 -9.04 -11.80
N LEU A 89 3.65 -8.90 -10.57
CA LEU A 89 3.06 -7.98 -9.60
C LEU A 89 3.69 -6.59 -9.78
N THR A 90 2.90 -5.54 -9.61
CA THR A 90 3.44 -4.18 -9.56
C THR A 90 4.33 -3.98 -8.33
N ASN A 91 5.41 -3.21 -8.49
CA ASN A 91 6.30 -2.84 -7.39
C ASN A 91 5.74 -1.64 -6.58
N ALA A 92 6.48 -1.15 -5.58
CA ALA A 92 6.11 0.04 -4.78
C ALA A 92 5.98 1.35 -5.60
N GLY A 93 6.47 1.36 -6.85
CA GLY A 93 6.27 2.43 -7.82
C GLY A 93 5.00 2.27 -8.67
N GLY A 94 4.24 1.19 -8.50
CA GLY A 94 3.07 0.86 -9.32
C GLY A 94 3.41 0.19 -10.65
N PHE A 95 4.68 -0.13 -10.93
CA PHE A 95 5.09 -0.70 -12.21
C PHE A 95 5.16 -2.23 -12.18
N ALA A 96 4.44 -2.87 -13.09
CA ALA A 96 4.72 -4.24 -13.49
C ALA A 96 5.78 -4.20 -14.60
N ASN A 97 6.94 -4.81 -14.35
CA ASN A 97 8.08 -4.76 -15.27
C ASN A 97 8.32 -6.12 -15.90
N PHE A 98 8.40 -6.15 -17.23
CA PHE A 98 8.75 -7.34 -18.01
C PHE A 98 10.06 -7.09 -18.74
N ARG A 99 11.06 -7.95 -18.53
CA ARG A 99 12.37 -7.77 -19.15
C ARG A 99 12.26 -8.10 -20.64
N MET A 100 12.89 -7.27 -21.44
CA MET A 100 12.83 -7.28 -22.88
C MET A 100 14.21 -7.30 -23.48
N SER A 101 14.45 -8.25 -24.38
CA SER A 101 15.67 -8.33 -25.21
C SER A 101 15.45 -9.28 -26.39
N VAL A 102 15.90 -8.92 -27.59
CA VAL A 102 15.92 -9.87 -28.73
C VAL A 102 16.92 -11.01 -28.51
N THR A 103 17.98 -10.78 -27.73
CA THR A 103 19.13 -11.68 -27.63
C THR A 103 19.14 -12.50 -26.33
N GLN A 104 18.61 -11.96 -25.22
CA GLN A 104 18.53 -12.67 -23.94
C GLN A 104 17.27 -13.53 -23.87
N ARG A 105 17.41 -14.81 -24.25
CA ARG A 105 16.28 -15.73 -24.47
C ARG A 105 15.62 -16.25 -23.20
N ASP A 106 16.16 -15.96 -22.02
CA ASP A 106 15.60 -16.27 -20.71
C ASP A 106 14.64 -15.17 -20.18
N PHE A 107 14.41 -14.11 -20.97
CA PHE A 107 13.54 -13.00 -20.60
C PHE A 107 12.08 -13.21 -21.00
N GLU A 108 11.21 -12.32 -20.53
CA GLU A 108 9.77 -12.44 -20.74
C GLU A 108 9.35 -12.00 -22.16
N VAL A 109 9.97 -10.95 -22.70
CA VAL A 109 9.64 -10.33 -23.99
C VAL A 109 10.84 -10.45 -24.93
N VAL A 110 10.89 -11.55 -25.68
CA VAL A 110 12.08 -11.94 -26.46
C VAL A 110 11.86 -12.09 -27.96
N ASP A 111 10.60 -12.27 -28.35
CA ASP A 111 10.22 -12.41 -29.76
C ASP A 111 9.51 -11.14 -30.23
N PRO A 112 9.84 -10.60 -31.43
CA PRO A 112 9.01 -9.57 -32.03
C PRO A 112 7.63 -10.15 -32.36
N GLY A 113 6.60 -9.32 -32.29
CA GLY A 113 5.23 -9.74 -32.53
C GLY A 113 4.24 -9.01 -31.64
N HIS A 114 3.02 -9.53 -31.62
CA HIS A 114 1.91 -8.97 -30.87
C HIS A 114 1.90 -9.45 -29.42
N TYR A 115 1.78 -8.53 -28.47
CA TYR A 115 1.65 -8.81 -27.05
C TYR A 115 0.42 -8.11 -26.49
N ALA A 116 -0.28 -8.77 -25.56
CA ALA A 116 -1.41 -8.21 -24.84
C ALA A 116 -1.14 -8.18 -23.34
N PHE A 117 -1.52 -7.09 -22.68
CA PHE A 117 -1.42 -6.87 -21.25
C PHE A 117 -2.82 -6.83 -20.65
N ARG A 118 -3.00 -7.41 -19.46
CA ARG A 118 -4.25 -7.37 -18.71
C ARG A 118 -3.99 -7.14 -17.22
N VAL A 119 -4.52 -6.04 -16.69
CA VAL A 119 -4.55 -5.77 -15.25
C VAL A 119 -5.69 -6.55 -14.61
N VAL A 120 -5.38 -7.24 -13.51
CA VAL A 120 -6.35 -7.96 -12.68
C VAL A 120 -6.49 -7.21 -11.35
N PRO A 121 -7.60 -6.47 -11.14
CA PRO A 121 -7.82 -5.74 -9.89
C PRO A 121 -7.85 -6.69 -8.68
N PRO A 122 -7.28 -6.30 -7.53
CA PRO A 122 -7.47 -7.04 -6.30
C PRO A 122 -8.94 -6.96 -5.82
N PRO A 123 -9.37 -7.83 -4.90
CA PRO A 123 -10.71 -7.76 -4.33
C PRO A 123 -11.04 -6.38 -3.75
N GLY A 124 -12.25 -5.89 -4.01
CA GLY A 124 -12.70 -4.57 -3.54
C GLY A 124 -12.14 -3.39 -4.34
N TYR A 125 -11.61 -3.61 -5.54
CA TYR A 125 -11.16 -2.56 -6.45
C TYR A 125 -11.80 -2.69 -7.83
N SER A 126 -12.14 -1.54 -8.41
CA SER A 126 -12.73 -1.41 -9.75
C SER A 126 -11.82 -0.59 -10.67
N VAL A 127 -11.76 -0.97 -11.95
CA VAL A 127 -11.02 -0.22 -12.98
C VAL A 127 -11.77 1.06 -13.33
N THR A 128 -11.10 2.20 -13.31
CA THR A 128 -11.70 3.52 -13.61
C THR A 128 -11.33 4.03 -15.00
N THR A 129 -10.14 3.70 -15.49
CA THR A 129 -9.61 4.16 -16.80
C THR A 129 -10.21 3.44 -18.00
N GLY A 130 -10.92 2.32 -17.81
CA GLY A 130 -11.52 1.53 -18.89
C GLY A 130 -10.52 0.82 -19.82
N ASN A 131 -9.22 0.86 -19.53
CA ASN A 131 -8.13 0.33 -20.35
C ASN A 131 -7.35 -0.80 -19.66
N ALA A 132 -8.03 -1.64 -18.87
CA ALA A 132 -7.39 -2.73 -18.14
C ALA A 132 -6.71 -3.76 -19.06
N SER A 133 -7.21 -3.91 -20.29
CA SER A 133 -6.56 -4.67 -21.36
C SER A 133 -5.96 -3.72 -22.40
N GLN A 134 -4.72 -3.97 -22.79
CA GLN A 134 -3.98 -3.15 -23.76
C GLN A 134 -3.10 -4.05 -24.63
N GLU A 135 -2.78 -3.60 -25.84
CA GLU A 135 -2.02 -4.40 -26.80
C GLU A 135 -0.92 -3.55 -27.44
N SER A 136 0.17 -4.20 -27.84
CA SER A 136 1.24 -3.55 -28.60
C SER A 136 2.02 -4.54 -29.46
N ASP A 137 2.45 -4.06 -30.63
CA ASP A 137 3.41 -4.77 -31.48
C ASP A 137 4.83 -4.42 -31.08
N TYR A 138 5.67 -5.44 -30.96
CA TYR A 138 7.09 -5.30 -30.70
C TYR A 138 7.89 -5.62 -31.96
N VAL A 139 8.84 -4.75 -32.30
CA VAL A 139 9.66 -4.88 -33.51
C VAL A 139 11.14 -4.74 -33.19
N VAL A 140 11.95 -5.53 -33.88
CA VAL A 140 13.40 -5.47 -33.77
C VAL A 140 13.88 -4.07 -34.15
N SER A 141 14.74 -3.50 -33.32
CA SER A 141 15.34 -2.17 -33.49
C SER A 141 16.79 -2.23 -33.01
N PRO A 142 17.74 -2.63 -33.88
CA PRO A 142 19.13 -2.82 -33.50
C PRO A 142 19.76 -1.55 -32.91
N GLY A 143 20.45 -1.69 -31.79
CA GLY A 143 21.09 -0.59 -31.06
C GLY A 143 20.18 0.15 -30.09
N SER A 144 18.87 -0.16 -30.06
CA SER A 144 18.00 0.24 -28.95
C SER A 144 18.37 -0.54 -27.68
N PRO A 145 18.02 -0.07 -26.46
CA PRO A 145 18.47 -0.71 -25.24
C PRO A 145 18.12 -2.20 -25.10
N GLY A 146 17.03 -2.70 -25.71
CA GLY A 146 16.69 -4.14 -25.76
C GLY A 146 16.82 -4.77 -27.15
N ASP A 147 17.42 -4.06 -28.11
CA ASP A 147 17.39 -4.35 -29.55
C ASP A 147 15.96 -4.55 -30.13
N MET A 148 14.95 -4.10 -29.38
CA MET A 148 13.52 -4.19 -29.67
C MET A 148 12.82 -3.01 -29.03
N ILE A 149 11.73 -2.57 -29.68
CA ILE A 149 10.86 -1.52 -29.15
C ILE A 149 9.40 -1.95 -29.27
N ALA A 150 8.57 -1.41 -28.38
CA ALA A 150 7.13 -1.38 -28.57
C ALA A 150 6.76 -0.27 -29.57
N LYS A 151 5.88 -0.53 -30.53
CA LYS A 151 5.35 0.52 -31.43
C LYS A 151 4.48 1.53 -30.67
N THR A 152 3.75 1.04 -29.68
CA THR A 152 2.92 1.84 -28.77
C THR A 152 3.22 1.44 -27.34
N THR A 153 3.46 2.40 -26.46
CA THR A 153 3.65 2.13 -25.02
C THR A 153 2.29 1.96 -24.34
N THR A 154 2.25 1.20 -23.25
CA THR A 154 1.04 1.09 -22.43
C THR A 154 0.70 2.42 -21.76
N HIS A 155 -0.59 2.67 -21.58
CA HIS A 155 -1.12 3.75 -20.75
C HIS A 155 -1.29 3.30 -19.30
N PRO A 156 -1.21 4.21 -18.32
CA PRO A 156 -1.53 3.90 -16.92
C PRO A 156 -2.94 3.32 -16.76
N VAL A 157 -3.12 2.41 -15.81
CA VAL A 157 -4.41 1.81 -15.45
C VAL A 157 -4.79 2.23 -14.04
N GLY A 158 -5.95 2.88 -13.91
CA GLY A 158 -6.45 3.41 -12.64
C GLY A 158 -7.40 2.43 -11.97
N LEU A 159 -7.19 2.22 -10.68
CA LEU A 159 -8.04 1.40 -9.82
C LEU A 159 -8.57 2.25 -8.66
N ALA A 160 -9.87 2.15 -8.37
CA ALA A 160 -10.47 2.78 -7.20
C ALA A 160 -11.09 1.74 -6.28
N ALA A 161 -10.95 1.93 -4.96
CA ALA A 161 -11.54 1.04 -3.97
C ALA A 161 -13.07 1.12 -4.00
N ASP A 162 -13.76 0.00 -3.97
CA ASP A 162 -15.22 -0.07 -3.86
C ASP A 162 -15.66 0.48 -2.50
N LEU A 163 -16.42 1.58 -2.51
CA LEU A 163 -16.71 2.32 -1.29
C LEU A 163 -17.89 1.70 -0.55
N THR A 164 -17.66 1.45 0.74
CA THR A 164 -18.71 1.00 1.66
C THR A 164 -18.67 1.81 2.95
N ILE A 165 -19.83 1.91 3.62
CA ILE A 165 -19.90 2.21 5.05
C ILE A 165 -20.28 0.92 5.74
N SER A 166 -19.51 0.52 6.73
CA SER A 166 -19.70 -0.72 7.48
C SER A 166 -19.45 -0.53 8.98
N GLY A 167 -19.77 -1.55 9.78
CA GLY A 167 -19.53 -1.54 11.22
C GLY A 167 -20.25 -2.68 11.92
N ALA A 168 -20.24 -2.65 13.26
CA ALA A 168 -20.95 -3.61 14.10
C ALA A 168 -22.10 -2.92 14.85
N VAL A 169 -23.24 -3.59 14.95
CA VAL A 169 -24.43 -3.11 15.67
C VAL A 169 -24.98 -4.22 16.57
N ALA A 170 -25.60 -3.82 17.69
CA ALA A 170 -26.29 -4.77 18.55
C ALA A 170 -27.43 -5.51 17.82
N ALA A 171 -27.74 -6.72 18.26
CA ALA A 171 -28.83 -7.51 17.70
C ALA A 171 -30.16 -6.74 17.71
N GLY A 172 -30.90 -6.81 16.61
CA GLY A 172 -32.17 -6.08 16.44
C GLY A 172 -32.03 -4.59 16.11
N SER A 173 -30.81 -4.09 15.89
CA SER A 173 -30.59 -2.71 15.45
C SER A 173 -31.14 -2.47 14.04
N ARG A 174 -31.53 -1.22 13.78
CA ARG A 174 -31.76 -0.69 12.43
C ARG A 174 -30.68 0.34 12.12
N VAL A 175 -30.21 0.33 10.88
CA VAL A 175 -29.23 1.29 10.35
C VAL A 175 -29.83 1.93 9.11
N SER A 176 -29.94 3.26 9.10
CA SER A 176 -30.37 4.04 7.96
C SER A 176 -29.23 4.98 7.53
N LEU A 177 -28.95 5.03 6.23
CA LEU A 177 -27.90 5.86 5.67
C LEU A 177 -28.53 6.85 4.69
N THR A 178 -28.22 8.13 4.87
CA THR A 178 -28.63 9.22 3.98
C THR A 178 -27.38 9.92 3.46
N GLY A 179 -27.15 9.81 2.16
CA GLY A 179 -25.98 10.36 1.48
C GLY A 179 -26.23 11.70 0.80
N PRO A 180 -25.29 12.13 -0.05
CA PRO A 180 -25.35 13.40 -0.77
C PRO A 180 -26.65 13.53 -1.57
N GLY A 181 -27.30 14.70 -1.49
CA GLY A 181 -28.57 14.94 -2.16
C GLY A 181 -29.77 14.18 -1.57
N GLY A 182 -29.63 13.59 -0.38
CA GLY A 182 -30.71 12.86 0.30
C GLY A 182 -30.90 11.42 -0.17
N VAL A 183 -29.93 10.88 -0.92
CA VAL A 183 -29.99 9.50 -1.41
C VAL A 183 -29.92 8.53 -0.24
N GLY A 184 -30.96 7.72 -0.04
CA GLY A 184 -30.96 6.65 0.95
C GLY A 184 -30.13 5.45 0.49
N ALA A 185 -29.35 4.85 1.38
CA ALA A 185 -28.73 3.54 1.18
C ALA A 185 -29.24 2.54 2.24
N ALA A 186 -29.52 1.32 1.79
CA ALA A 186 -29.95 0.24 2.67
C ALA A 186 -28.73 -0.55 3.19
N ALA A 187 -28.55 -0.59 4.50
CA ALA A 187 -27.57 -1.45 5.13
C ALA A 187 -28.05 -2.91 5.14
N LYS A 188 -27.19 -3.83 4.70
CA LYS A 188 -27.39 -5.27 4.92
C LYS A 188 -26.80 -5.60 6.29
N ILE A 189 -27.61 -6.12 7.21
CA ILE A 189 -27.16 -6.55 8.54
C ILE A 189 -27.07 -8.08 8.54
N GLY A 190 -25.88 -8.59 8.81
CA GLY A 190 -25.60 -10.01 8.98
C GLY A 190 -26.08 -10.55 10.33
N PRO A 191 -26.17 -11.88 10.48
CA PRO A 191 -26.56 -12.53 11.73
C PRO A 191 -25.56 -12.30 12.87
N ASP A 192 -24.32 -11.94 12.54
CA ASP A 192 -23.24 -11.57 13.46
C ASP A 192 -23.31 -10.10 13.92
N GLY A 193 -24.34 -9.35 13.48
CA GLY A 193 -24.50 -7.93 13.79
C GLY A 193 -23.59 -7.02 12.98
N ARG A 194 -22.81 -7.52 12.02
CA ARG A 194 -22.05 -6.67 11.09
C ARG A 194 -22.97 -6.13 10.01
N PHE A 195 -22.79 -4.87 9.65
CA PHE A 195 -23.51 -4.28 8.53
C PHE A 195 -22.56 -3.71 7.48
N SER A 196 -23.05 -3.63 6.25
CA SER A 196 -22.37 -2.93 5.15
C SER A 196 -23.39 -2.35 4.17
N ALA A 197 -23.06 -1.19 3.62
CA ALA A 197 -23.79 -0.53 2.55
C ALA A 197 -22.79 0.01 1.52
N ALA A 198 -23.03 -0.25 0.24
CA ALA A 198 -22.30 0.41 -0.84
C ALA A 198 -22.70 1.89 -0.91
N VAL A 199 -21.72 2.77 -1.09
CA VAL A 199 -21.91 4.22 -1.06
C VAL A 199 -21.12 4.91 -2.17
N ALA A 200 -21.44 6.17 -2.41
CA ALA A 200 -20.66 7.07 -3.24
C ALA A 200 -19.84 8.03 -2.36
N PRO A 201 -18.79 8.68 -2.90
CA PRO A 201 -18.07 9.72 -2.20
C PRO A 201 -18.98 10.86 -1.74
N GLY A 202 -18.64 11.49 -0.62
CA GLY A 202 -19.34 12.64 -0.07
C GLY A 202 -19.79 12.46 1.37
N GLU A 203 -20.66 13.35 1.83
CA GLU A 203 -21.16 13.36 3.20
C GLU A 203 -22.33 12.41 3.41
N TRP A 204 -22.27 11.64 4.49
CA TRP A 204 -23.28 10.68 4.87
C TRP A 204 -23.72 10.91 6.31
N LEU A 205 -25.04 10.84 6.53
CA LEU A 205 -25.66 10.74 7.84
C LEU A 205 -26.08 9.29 8.07
N ILE A 206 -25.69 8.74 9.22
CA ILE A 206 -25.96 7.37 9.63
C ILE A 206 -26.78 7.42 10.91
N ASP A 207 -28.00 6.90 10.84
CA ASP A 207 -28.92 6.78 11.97
C ASP A 207 -29.00 5.33 12.45
N PHE A 208 -28.61 5.12 13.69
CA PHE A 208 -28.74 3.85 14.40
C PHE A 208 -29.94 3.90 15.34
N SER A 209 -30.64 2.78 15.46
CA SER A 209 -31.65 2.61 16.51
C SER A 209 -31.73 1.17 17.01
N ALA A 210 -31.79 0.98 18.32
CA ALA A 210 -32.01 -0.32 18.95
C ALA A 210 -32.66 -0.14 20.33
N GLY A 211 -33.75 -0.86 20.60
CA GLY A 211 -34.36 -0.88 21.94
C GLY A 211 -34.74 0.50 22.52
N GLY A 212 -35.03 1.49 21.66
CA GLY A 212 -35.33 2.87 22.07
C GLY A 212 -34.11 3.80 22.16
N ALA A 213 -32.88 3.27 22.12
CA ALA A 213 -31.67 4.07 21.95
C ALA A 213 -31.52 4.47 20.47
N THR A 214 -31.07 5.70 20.25
CA THR A 214 -30.76 6.24 18.92
C THR A 214 -29.40 6.91 18.93
N GLU A 215 -28.65 6.78 17.84
CA GLU A 215 -27.38 7.48 17.64
C GLU A 215 -27.30 7.96 16.19
N ARG A 216 -26.84 9.19 15.99
CA ARG A 216 -26.62 9.76 14.66
C ARG A 216 -25.14 10.07 14.50
N ARG A 217 -24.56 9.63 13.38
CA ARG A 217 -23.17 9.94 13.00
C ARG A 217 -23.13 10.63 11.66
N HIS A 218 -22.22 11.59 11.53
CA HIS A 218 -21.85 12.20 10.26
C HIS A 218 -20.48 11.68 9.87
N VAL A 219 -20.35 11.21 8.62
CA VAL A 219 -19.08 10.72 8.08
C VAL A 219 -18.90 11.19 6.65
N VAL A 220 -17.66 11.57 6.32
CA VAL A 220 -17.25 11.88 4.96
C VAL A 220 -16.60 10.63 4.35
N VAL A 221 -17.15 10.15 3.24
CA VAL A 221 -16.57 9.06 2.45
C VAL A 221 -15.69 9.68 1.37
N GLY A 222 -14.38 9.49 1.50
CA GLY A 222 -13.39 9.89 0.51
C GLY A 222 -13.09 8.76 -0.49
N ALA A 223 -11.79 8.42 -0.61
CA ALA A 223 -11.29 7.42 -1.56
C ALA A 223 -11.20 5.99 -1.00
N ALA A 224 -11.50 5.78 0.28
CA ALA A 224 -11.44 4.47 0.94
C ALA A 224 -12.78 4.07 1.57
N PRO A 225 -13.03 2.76 1.76
CA PRO A 225 -14.15 2.28 2.57
C PRO A 225 -14.06 2.81 4.01
N VAL A 226 -15.22 3.01 4.63
CA VAL A 226 -15.35 3.49 5.99
C VAL A 226 -15.85 2.37 6.89
N VAL A 227 -15.17 2.18 8.02
CA VAL A 227 -15.63 1.32 9.12
C VAL A 227 -15.98 2.21 10.32
N LEU A 228 -17.21 2.12 10.79
CA LEU A 228 -17.69 2.83 11.96
C LEU A 228 -17.42 2.01 13.23
N SER A 229 -17.04 2.68 14.32
CA SER A 229 -17.02 2.06 15.66
C SER A 229 -18.37 1.41 16.01
N ALA A 230 -18.35 0.39 16.87
CA ALA A 230 -19.55 -0.36 17.19
C ALA A 230 -20.65 0.50 17.81
N PHE A 231 -21.90 0.18 17.47
CA PHE A 231 -23.10 0.67 18.15
C PHE A 231 -23.63 -0.43 19.08
N PRO A 232 -23.39 -0.35 20.40
CA PRO A 232 -23.74 -1.41 21.35
C PRO A 232 -25.23 -1.45 21.72
N GLY A 233 -26.10 -0.67 21.04
CA GLY A 233 -27.53 -0.60 21.34
C GLY A 233 -27.86 0.15 22.63
N LYS A 234 -26.90 0.90 23.17
CA LYS A 234 -27.06 1.84 24.28
C LYS A 234 -26.70 3.22 23.76
N GLY A 235 -27.44 4.25 24.17
CA GLY A 235 -27.05 5.62 23.84
C GLY A 235 -25.68 5.93 24.45
N ARG A 236 -24.73 6.41 23.64
CA ARG A 236 -23.49 6.99 24.18
C ARG A 236 -23.86 8.18 25.07
N PRO A 237 -23.15 8.42 26.18
CA PRO A 237 -23.27 9.69 26.89
C PRO A 237 -23.04 10.82 25.88
N ALA A 238 -23.91 11.84 25.87
CA ALA A 238 -23.79 12.99 24.98
C ALA A 238 -22.59 13.85 25.41
N VAL A 239 -21.40 13.41 25.03
CA VAL A 239 -20.15 14.13 25.22
C VAL A 239 -19.88 14.85 23.91
N GLU A 240 -19.92 16.18 23.97
CA GLU A 240 -19.60 17.01 22.81
C GLU A 240 -18.14 16.79 22.37
N PRO A 241 -17.85 16.85 21.07
CA PRO A 241 -16.49 16.83 20.54
C PRO A 241 -15.61 17.90 21.18
N LEU A 242 -14.35 17.56 21.45
CA LEU A 242 -13.33 18.56 21.76
C LEU A 242 -13.14 19.52 20.56
N PRO A 243 -12.84 20.80 20.81
CA PRO A 243 -13.02 21.84 19.79
C PRO A 243 -11.86 21.97 18.79
N VAL A 244 -10.65 21.54 19.12
CA VAL A 244 -9.47 21.72 18.26
C VAL A 244 -9.20 20.44 17.49
N GLU A 245 -9.36 20.48 16.18
CA GLU A 245 -9.13 19.34 15.26
C GLU A 245 -7.69 19.31 14.76
N HIS A 246 -7.14 18.10 14.66
CA HIS A 246 -5.80 17.85 14.15
C HIS A 246 -5.81 16.60 13.24
N VAL A 247 -4.92 16.59 12.25
CA VAL A 247 -4.61 15.42 11.43
C VAL A 247 -3.10 15.30 11.32
N VAL A 248 -2.57 14.11 11.62
CA VAL A 248 -1.15 13.81 11.54
C VAL A 248 -0.91 12.81 10.42
N GLY A 249 -0.26 13.27 9.35
CA GLY A 249 0.19 12.44 8.21
C GLY A 249 1.67 12.03 8.27
N PHE A 250 2.38 12.39 9.35
CA PHE A 250 3.79 12.00 9.60
C PHE A 250 4.85 12.60 8.64
N ASP A 251 4.44 13.33 7.61
CA ASP A 251 5.34 13.90 6.59
C ASP A 251 6.29 14.98 7.11
N ASP A 252 5.86 15.76 8.11
CA ASP A 252 6.65 16.85 8.69
C ASP A 252 7.65 16.37 9.76
N LEU A 253 7.62 15.08 10.13
CA LEU A 253 8.67 14.49 10.95
C LEU A 253 10.02 14.48 10.21
N MET A 254 10.01 14.51 8.88
CA MET A 254 11.13 13.98 8.10
C MET A 254 11.37 14.66 6.75
N THR A 255 12.64 14.95 6.45
CA THR A 255 13.09 15.41 5.11
C THR A 255 14.06 14.44 4.42
N SER A 256 14.40 13.30 5.04
CA SER A 256 15.26 12.26 4.45
C SER A 256 14.68 10.86 4.62
N PRO A 257 14.85 9.95 3.64
CA PRO A 257 14.33 8.59 3.75
C PRO A 257 15.02 7.80 4.89
N GLY A 258 14.23 7.24 5.81
CA GLY A 258 14.67 6.33 6.87
C GLY A 258 13.50 5.89 7.77
N VAL A 259 13.81 5.21 8.89
CA VAL A 259 12.84 4.70 9.87
C VAL A 259 13.10 5.32 11.23
N PHE A 260 12.07 5.86 11.87
CA PHE A 260 12.19 6.63 13.11
C PHE A 260 11.06 6.29 14.06
N GLU A 261 11.36 6.20 15.36
CA GLU A 261 10.30 6.21 16.37
C GLU A 261 9.64 7.59 16.39
N ILE A 262 8.32 7.61 16.46
CA ILE A 262 7.55 8.85 16.55
C ILE A 262 7.79 9.45 17.94
N PRO A 263 8.34 10.67 18.03
CA PRO A 263 8.70 11.23 19.32
C PRO A 263 7.46 11.68 20.10
N SER A 264 7.44 11.42 21.41
CA SER A 264 6.45 12.00 22.31
C SER A 264 6.40 13.53 22.20
N GLY A 265 5.18 14.08 22.23
CA GLY A 265 4.90 15.50 22.01
C GLY A 265 4.64 15.87 20.55
N TYR A 266 4.91 14.99 19.58
CA TYR A 266 4.54 15.21 18.19
C TYR A 266 3.02 15.26 18.03
N GLY A 267 2.49 16.28 17.35
CA GLY A 267 1.05 16.59 17.37
C GLY A 267 0.49 16.90 18.78
N GLY A 268 1.33 17.14 19.79
CA GLY A 268 0.85 17.32 21.17
C GLY A 268 0.32 16.04 21.84
N LEU A 269 0.60 14.87 21.29
CA LEU A 269 0.32 13.56 21.89
C LEU A 269 1.63 12.82 22.19
N ASN A 270 1.59 11.87 23.12
CA ASN A 270 2.68 10.95 23.36
C ASN A 270 2.49 9.66 22.57
N TRP A 271 3.61 9.10 22.10
CA TRP A 271 3.62 7.96 21.20
C TRP A 271 4.54 6.90 21.77
N TYR A 272 4.12 5.64 21.72
CA TYR A 272 4.92 4.50 22.16
C TYR A 272 4.80 3.37 21.15
N ASN A 273 5.95 2.82 20.77
CA ASN A 273 6.07 1.71 19.83
C ASN A 273 5.42 1.96 18.46
N LEU A 274 5.32 3.24 18.06
CA LEU A 274 4.95 3.66 16.71
C LEU A 274 6.17 4.25 16.03
N VAL A 275 6.34 3.84 14.78
CA VAL A 275 7.45 4.23 13.93
C VAL A 275 6.91 4.80 12.64
N ALA A 276 7.58 5.82 12.10
CA ALA A 276 7.27 6.41 10.81
C ALA A 276 8.41 6.16 9.83
N MET A 277 8.07 5.98 8.56
CA MET A 277 9.03 5.85 7.47
C MET A 277 8.45 6.34 6.14
N HIS A 278 9.31 6.62 5.17
CA HIS A 278 8.86 6.81 3.79
C HIS A 278 8.23 5.52 3.28
N GLN A 279 7.06 5.60 2.62
CA GLN A 279 6.26 4.42 2.24
C GLN A 279 6.95 3.43 1.29
N ARG A 280 8.00 3.86 0.59
CA ARG A 280 8.87 2.99 -0.25
C ARG A 280 10.16 2.53 0.43
N PHE A 281 10.29 2.71 1.73
CA PHE A 281 11.49 2.30 2.46
C PHE A 281 11.64 0.77 2.53
N THR A 282 10.51 0.04 2.52
CA THR A 282 10.47 -1.43 2.49
C THR A 282 9.66 -1.92 1.30
N ASP A 283 9.74 -3.23 1.04
CA ASP A 283 8.95 -3.89 -0.02
C ASP A 283 7.54 -4.30 0.43
N GLY A 284 7.11 -3.92 1.64
CA GLY A 284 5.77 -4.21 2.15
C GLY A 284 4.71 -3.43 1.36
N PRO A 285 3.87 -4.10 0.53
CA PRO A 285 2.98 -3.41 -0.40
C PRO A 285 1.92 -2.57 0.31
N GLY A 286 1.53 -2.99 1.52
CA GLY A 286 0.56 -2.28 2.34
C GLY A 286 1.01 -0.90 2.78
N TYR A 287 2.32 -0.66 2.94
CA TYR A 287 2.83 0.66 3.26
C TYR A 287 2.54 1.65 2.12
N THR A 288 2.84 1.26 0.88
CA THR A 288 2.48 2.03 -0.32
C THR A 288 0.97 2.18 -0.48
N ASN A 289 0.23 1.09 -0.30
CA ASN A 289 -1.20 1.05 -0.58
C ASN A 289 -2.05 1.73 0.51
N THR A 290 -1.54 1.89 1.74
CA THR A 290 -2.24 2.55 2.86
C THR A 290 -1.97 4.05 2.90
N THR A 291 -0.85 4.52 2.34
CA THR A 291 -0.50 5.95 2.34
C THR A 291 -1.57 6.76 1.59
N MET A 292 -2.18 7.74 2.24
CA MET A 292 -3.25 8.61 1.76
C MET A 292 -2.80 10.07 1.66
N SER A 293 -1.91 10.53 2.54
CA SER A 293 -1.27 11.86 2.49
C SER A 293 0.25 11.75 2.36
N GLY A 294 0.90 12.84 1.94
CA GLY A 294 2.32 12.93 1.54
C GLY A 294 3.01 11.64 1.09
N GLU A 295 4.12 11.28 1.72
CA GLU A 295 4.93 10.10 1.40
C GLU A 295 5.34 9.26 2.62
N PHE A 296 4.99 9.68 3.84
CA PHE A 296 5.32 8.97 5.07
C PHE A 296 4.12 8.17 5.61
N ILE A 297 4.43 7.06 6.29
CA ILE A 297 3.45 6.14 6.86
C ILE A 297 3.91 5.74 8.25
N ALA A 298 2.98 5.70 9.21
CA ALA A 298 3.24 5.16 10.53
C ALA A 298 2.87 3.68 10.62
N TYR A 299 3.48 2.95 11.56
CA TYR A 299 3.09 1.59 11.89
C TYR A 299 3.53 1.20 13.29
N ASN A 300 2.89 0.18 13.87
CA ASN A 300 3.31 -0.38 15.15
C ASN A 300 4.57 -1.25 14.98
N SER A 301 5.63 -0.92 15.72
CA SER A 301 6.95 -1.51 15.50
C SER A 301 6.94 -3.01 15.79
N SER A 302 7.54 -3.79 14.87
CA SER A 302 7.52 -5.25 14.88
C SER A 302 6.13 -5.88 15.11
N GLY A 303 5.05 -5.16 14.78
CA GLY A 303 3.67 -5.59 14.97
C GLY A 303 3.20 -5.71 16.42
N HIS A 304 4.02 -5.31 17.38
CA HIS A 304 3.66 -5.32 18.80
C HIS A 304 2.66 -4.20 19.15
N PRO A 305 1.91 -4.29 20.26
CA PRO A 305 1.00 -3.24 20.67
C PRO A 305 1.69 -1.87 20.75
N ALA A 306 1.02 -0.87 20.19
CA ALA A 306 1.43 0.53 20.16
C ALA A 306 0.45 1.37 20.98
N GLN A 307 0.90 2.51 21.49
CA GLN A 307 0.05 3.40 22.27
C GLN A 307 0.16 4.85 21.82
N VAL A 308 -0.98 5.54 21.83
CA VAL A 308 -1.09 6.99 21.72
C VAL A 308 -1.78 7.49 22.99
N PHE A 309 -1.17 8.42 23.71
CA PHE A 309 -1.66 8.80 25.04
C PHE A 309 -1.36 10.26 25.41
N SER A 310 -2.09 10.77 26.39
CA SER A 310 -1.93 12.11 26.95
C SER A 310 -2.49 12.18 28.36
N ASP A 311 -1.87 13.02 29.21
CA ASP A 311 -2.39 13.32 30.55
C ASP A 311 -3.69 14.16 30.49
N LYS A 312 -3.95 14.81 29.35
CA LYS A 312 -5.20 15.52 29.07
C LYS A 312 -6.10 14.67 28.18
N PRO A 313 -7.43 14.69 28.38
CA PRO A 313 -8.34 14.01 27.47
C PRO A 313 -8.21 14.51 26.03
N PHE A 314 -8.28 13.59 25.09
CA PHE A 314 -8.38 13.84 23.65
C PHE A 314 -9.48 12.96 23.04
N ASP A 315 -9.96 13.34 21.86
CA ASP A 315 -10.86 12.48 21.08
C ASP A 315 -10.07 11.82 19.97
N PHE A 316 -10.26 10.52 19.75
CA PHE A 316 -9.78 9.87 18.53
C PHE A 316 -10.93 9.86 17.52
N ALA A 317 -10.78 10.65 16.45
CA ALA A 317 -11.79 10.77 15.40
C ALA A 317 -11.70 9.59 14.43
N GLY A 318 -10.48 9.20 14.05
CA GLY A 318 -10.23 8.10 13.14
C GLY A 318 -8.84 8.13 12.51
N ALA A 319 -8.54 7.13 11.70
CA ALA A 319 -7.33 7.08 10.87
C ALA A 319 -7.54 6.08 9.71
N TYR A 320 -6.70 6.17 8.68
CA TYR A 320 -6.58 5.09 7.70
C TYR A 320 -5.73 3.97 8.26
N PHE A 321 -6.19 2.74 8.08
CA PHE A 321 -5.47 1.53 8.50
C PHE A 321 -5.37 0.55 7.34
N GLY A 322 -4.23 -0.12 7.25
CA GLY A 322 -4.00 -1.27 6.36
C GLY A 322 -2.99 -2.24 6.97
N ALA A 323 -2.81 -3.41 6.35
CA ALA A 323 -1.81 -4.38 6.76
C ALA A 323 -0.51 -4.10 6.01
N GLY A 324 0.62 -3.92 6.69
CA GLY A 324 1.88 -3.55 6.02
C GLY A 324 2.39 -4.59 5.02
N TRP A 325 2.11 -5.87 5.29
CA TRP A 325 2.56 -7.01 4.50
C TRP A 325 1.38 -7.79 3.93
N ASP A 326 1.53 -8.30 2.72
CA ASP A 326 0.56 -9.13 2.03
C ASP A 326 0.32 -10.51 2.67
N ASP A 327 1.32 -11.04 3.37
CA ASP A 327 1.15 -12.26 4.18
C ASP A 327 0.20 -12.04 5.38
N ALA A 328 -0.10 -10.78 5.71
CA ALA A 328 -1.04 -10.37 6.75
C ALA A 328 -2.42 -9.93 6.17
N GLU A 329 -2.72 -10.25 4.92
CA GLU A 329 -4.04 -9.96 4.33
C GLU A 329 -5.17 -10.57 5.17
N GLY A 330 -6.13 -9.74 5.60
CA GLY A 330 -7.21 -10.16 6.47
C GLY A 330 -6.88 -10.17 7.96
N GLU A 331 -5.70 -9.66 8.36
CA GLU A 331 -5.33 -9.48 9.77
C GLU A 331 -6.39 -8.65 10.51
N THR A 332 -6.58 -8.95 11.80
CA THR A 332 -7.55 -8.21 12.62
C THR A 332 -6.84 -7.16 13.45
N LEU A 333 -7.11 -5.89 13.14
CA LEU A 333 -6.80 -4.76 14.00
C LEU A 333 -7.73 -4.79 15.21
N VAL A 334 -7.16 -4.55 16.39
CA VAL A 334 -7.89 -4.33 17.65
C VAL A 334 -7.49 -2.97 18.19
N LEU A 335 -8.50 -2.15 18.45
CA LEU A 335 -8.37 -0.83 19.04
C LEU A 335 -9.06 -0.84 20.39
N GLU A 336 -8.32 -0.47 21.43
CA GLU A 336 -8.84 -0.32 22.78
C GLU A 336 -8.55 1.11 23.24
N ALA A 337 -9.51 1.76 23.89
CA ALA A 337 -9.34 3.12 24.37
C ALA A 337 -9.83 3.30 25.80
N TRP A 338 -9.07 4.05 26.60
CA TRP A 338 -9.29 4.20 28.04
C TRP A 338 -9.55 5.65 28.44
N ARG A 339 -10.28 5.83 29.55
CA ARG A 339 -10.36 7.09 30.31
C ARG A 339 -9.71 6.86 31.67
N GLY A 340 -8.48 7.32 31.84
CA GLY A 340 -7.63 6.85 32.93
C GLY A 340 -7.42 5.34 32.80
N ASP A 341 -7.86 4.59 33.81
CA ASP A 341 -7.76 3.12 33.85
C ASP A 341 -9.03 2.40 33.38
N GLU A 342 -10.12 3.12 33.12
CA GLU A 342 -11.40 2.53 32.66
C GLU A 342 -11.38 2.33 31.15
N LEU A 343 -11.57 1.08 30.69
CA LEU A 343 -11.76 0.77 29.27
C LEU A 343 -13.10 1.35 28.81
N ALA A 344 -13.05 2.28 27.87
CA ALA A 344 -14.22 3.00 27.36
C ALA A 344 -14.69 2.50 25.99
N TYR A 345 -13.77 2.03 25.15
CA TYR A 345 -14.06 1.54 23.80
C TYR A 345 -13.19 0.33 23.46
N GLU A 346 -13.77 -0.60 22.71
CA GLU A 346 -13.06 -1.70 22.05
C GLU A 346 -13.73 -1.93 20.69
N ASP A 347 -12.93 -1.95 19.63
CA ASP A 347 -13.38 -2.27 18.28
C ASP A 347 -12.38 -3.16 17.56
N GLN A 348 -12.90 -3.92 16.59
CA GLN A 348 -12.10 -4.80 15.75
C GLN A 348 -12.48 -4.65 14.28
N LEU A 349 -11.49 -4.58 13.40
CA LEU A 349 -11.69 -4.51 11.96
C LEU A 349 -10.61 -5.29 11.21
N ALA A 350 -10.97 -5.80 10.03
CA ALA A 350 -10.04 -6.50 9.16
C ALA A 350 -9.19 -5.48 8.38
N LEU A 351 -7.91 -5.77 8.25
CA LEU A 351 -6.93 -5.01 7.48
C LEU A 351 -6.67 -5.69 6.14
N SER A 352 -6.24 -4.88 5.16
CA SER A 352 -5.80 -5.36 3.85
C SER A 352 -4.46 -4.72 3.49
N ALA A 353 -3.60 -5.48 2.82
CA ALA A 353 -2.40 -4.96 2.18
C ALA A 353 -2.68 -4.39 0.78
N ASN A 354 -3.88 -4.67 0.23
CA ASN A 354 -4.29 -4.14 -1.07
C ASN A 354 -4.74 -2.66 -0.98
N GLY A 355 -5.17 -2.21 0.19
CA GLY A 355 -5.72 -0.88 0.37
C GLY A 355 -6.10 -0.56 1.81
N PRO A 356 -6.34 0.73 2.12
CA PRO A 356 -6.72 1.15 3.44
C PRO A 356 -8.23 1.04 3.66
N VAL A 357 -8.62 1.03 4.92
CA VAL A 357 -9.96 1.42 5.36
C VAL A 357 -9.82 2.64 6.27
N TYR A 358 -10.76 3.58 6.21
CA TYR A 358 -10.85 4.64 7.20
C TYR A 358 -11.71 4.17 8.37
N PHE A 359 -11.12 4.08 9.57
CA PHE A 359 -11.88 3.78 10.77
C PHE A 359 -12.41 5.07 11.40
N ALA A 360 -13.72 5.31 11.29
CA ALA A 360 -14.40 6.43 11.96
C ALA A 360 -14.76 6.03 13.40
N ALA A 361 -13.83 6.32 14.32
CA ALA A 361 -13.87 5.87 15.70
C ALA A 361 -14.89 6.64 16.55
N ASP A 362 -14.84 7.98 16.50
CA ASP A 362 -15.64 8.83 17.38
C ASP A 362 -15.44 8.50 18.88
N TYR A 363 -14.22 8.19 19.28
CA TYR A 363 -13.90 7.93 20.69
C TYR A 363 -13.70 9.24 21.43
N ARG A 364 -14.52 9.48 22.47
CA ARG A 364 -14.57 10.78 23.15
C ARG A 364 -13.89 10.76 24.52
N HIS A 365 -13.12 11.82 24.78
CA HIS A 365 -12.45 12.12 26.04
C HIS A 365 -11.61 10.94 26.57
N ILE A 366 -10.88 10.26 25.69
CA ILE A 366 -9.94 9.19 26.05
C ILE A 366 -8.61 9.79 26.50
N THR A 367 -7.84 9.04 27.28
CA THR A 367 -6.48 9.40 27.69
C THR A 367 -5.44 8.47 27.07
N ARG A 368 -5.86 7.30 26.58
CA ARG A 368 -4.99 6.33 25.91
C ARG A 368 -5.77 5.59 24.83
N LEU A 369 -5.13 5.39 23.69
CA LEU A 369 -5.50 4.46 22.63
C LEU A 369 -4.39 3.42 22.51
N GLU A 370 -4.75 2.14 22.49
CA GLU A 370 -3.85 1.03 22.15
C GLU A 370 -4.23 0.51 20.78
N ILE A 371 -3.19 0.26 19.97
CA ILE A 371 -3.28 -0.20 18.60
C ILE A 371 -2.51 -1.49 18.51
N ARG A 372 -3.19 -2.60 18.27
CA ARG A 372 -2.56 -3.93 18.12
C ARG A 372 -3.25 -4.75 17.06
N THR A 373 -2.57 -5.75 16.54
CA THR A 373 -3.17 -6.77 15.68
C THR A 373 -3.27 -8.08 16.46
N GLN A 374 -4.18 -8.97 16.07
CA GLN A 374 -4.37 -10.25 16.78
C GLN A 374 -3.15 -11.17 16.67
N HIS A 375 -2.47 -11.15 15.52
CA HIS A 375 -1.32 -12.02 15.26
C HIS A 375 0.03 -11.27 15.16
N TYR A 376 0.13 -10.06 15.75
CA TYR A 376 1.37 -9.28 15.82
C TYR A 376 1.97 -8.94 14.45
N TRP A 377 1.12 -8.73 13.45
CA TRP A 377 1.50 -8.11 12.18
C TRP A 377 1.45 -6.58 12.27
N GLN A 378 2.18 -5.92 11.39
CA GLN A 378 2.26 -4.46 11.37
C GLN A 378 1.01 -3.88 10.73
N ALA A 379 0.29 -3.05 11.48
CA ALA A 379 -0.77 -2.18 10.98
C ALA A 379 -0.12 -0.88 10.47
N ALA A 380 -0.25 -0.61 9.18
CA ALA A 380 0.08 0.68 8.59
C ALA A 380 -1.01 1.70 8.92
N ILE A 381 -0.61 2.94 9.21
CA ILE A 381 -1.47 4.01 9.73
C ILE A 381 -1.14 5.31 9.00
N ASP A 382 -2.18 5.99 8.51
CA ASP A 382 -2.05 7.33 7.93
C ASP A 382 -3.22 8.24 8.33
N ASP A 383 -3.01 9.55 8.20
CA ASP A 383 -3.94 10.63 8.58
C ASP A 383 -4.61 10.38 9.94
N PHE A 384 -3.79 10.28 10.99
CA PHE A 384 -4.28 10.08 12.36
C PHE A 384 -5.02 11.34 12.82
N ALA A 385 -6.36 11.27 12.82
CA ALA A 385 -7.27 12.37 13.12
C ALA A 385 -7.75 12.32 14.58
N TYR A 386 -7.57 13.43 15.29
CA TYR A 386 -7.93 13.54 16.71
C TYR A 386 -8.33 14.97 17.06
N ARG A 387 -8.89 15.13 18.27
CA ARG A 387 -9.28 16.43 18.79
C ARG A 387 -8.75 16.65 20.20
N THR A 388 -8.44 17.89 20.53
CA THR A 388 -7.90 18.28 21.85
C THR A 388 -8.68 19.45 22.44
N GLY A 389 -8.54 19.62 23.76
CA GLY A 389 -8.97 20.85 24.43
C GLY A 389 -8.22 22.08 23.92
N ARG A 390 -8.67 23.27 24.35
CA ARG A 390 -8.00 24.54 24.04
C ARG A 390 -6.66 24.71 24.74
#